data_AF-A0A6J1A3W0-F1
#
_entry.id   AF-A0A6J1A3W0-F1
#
_cell.length_a   1.000
_cell.length_b   1.000
_cell.length_c   1.000
_cell.angle_alpha   90.00
_cell.angle_beta   90.00
_cell.angle_gamma   90.00
#
_symmetry.space_group_name_H-M   'P 1'
#
loop_
_entity.id
_entity.type
_entity.pdbx_description
1 polymer ?
#
loop_
_entity_poly.entity_id
_entity_poly.type
_entity_poly.pdbx_seq_one_letter_code
_entity_poly.pdbx_strand_id
1 'polypeptide(L)'
;MDQRGPFALPRYLVAPDSLEILELDLQGSVLKIPSDVGFSRLKSLQLVRTQLLDQNLFHNFVSSCPLLENLSLEGCLFYDFKVLDISLRNLRILFVDNDMGGGPFDERLWECVLKIACPNLAYFHLSDPFAQNFSWDKIPSLLQTATIWPWWWEDALIREELANYLLKLLRGVCHAEVLKLGKYILQVRIDLFLIPLELYVFKINLFPALQIAGSSLPRSDLHDREWVEQRVIFTQ
;
A
#
# COMPACT_ATOMS: atom_id res chain seq x y z
N MET A 1 13.12 14.43 -16.05
CA MET A 1 12.11 13.72 -16.84
C MET A 1 12.82 12.83 -17.84
N ASP A 2 12.74 11.51 -17.67
CA ASP A 2 13.27 10.55 -18.65
C ASP A 2 12.24 10.45 -19.80
N GLN A 3 12.61 10.87 -21.02
CA GLN A 3 11.65 11.09 -22.12
C GLN A 3 11.26 9.79 -22.85
N ARG A 4 10.72 8.82 -22.12
CA ARG A 4 10.24 7.56 -22.71
C ARG A 4 8.84 7.76 -23.29
N GLY A 5 8.69 7.42 -24.56
CA GLY A 5 7.41 7.52 -25.26
C GLY A 5 6.32 6.66 -24.61
N PRO A 6 5.04 7.04 -24.77
CA PRO A 6 3.94 6.32 -24.13
C PRO A 6 3.81 4.89 -24.64
N PHE A 7 3.79 3.93 -23.73
CA PHE A 7 3.63 2.51 -24.00
C PHE A 7 2.15 2.18 -24.23
N ALA A 8 1.82 1.78 -25.47
CA ALA A 8 0.50 1.25 -25.79
C ALA A 8 0.53 -0.28 -25.77
N LEU A 9 -0.45 -0.89 -25.09
CA LEU A 9 -0.59 -2.34 -25.06
C LEU A 9 -0.79 -2.90 -26.49
N PRO A 10 0.07 -3.83 -26.96
CA PRO A 10 -0.08 -4.43 -28.28
C PRO A 10 -1.43 -5.14 -28.43
N ARG A 11 -2.14 -4.90 -29.55
CA ARG A 11 -3.50 -5.43 -29.82
C ARG A 11 -3.66 -6.96 -29.71
N TYR A 12 -2.59 -7.73 -29.74
CA TYR A 12 -2.62 -9.19 -29.55
C TYR A 12 -2.47 -9.62 -28.07
N LEU A 13 -1.87 -8.78 -27.21
CA LEU A 13 -1.93 -8.97 -25.74
C LEU A 13 -3.32 -8.58 -25.22
N VAL A 14 -4.01 -7.70 -25.93
CA VAL A 14 -5.44 -7.37 -25.81
C VAL A 14 -6.34 -8.55 -26.29
N ALA A 15 -6.00 -9.78 -25.87
CA ALA A 15 -6.86 -10.95 -25.97
C ALA A 15 -7.62 -11.08 -24.64
N PRO A 16 -8.84 -10.51 -24.52
CA PRO A 16 -9.50 -10.32 -23.22
C PRO A 16 -9.78 -11.65 -22.51
N ASP A 17 -9.98 -12.71 -23.29
CA ASP A 17 -10.51 -14.00 -22.83
C ASP A 17 -9.46 -15.07 -22.54
N SER A 18 -8.16 -14.71 -22.53
CA SER A 18 -7.08 -15.66 -22.21
C SER A 18 -6.00 -15.12 -21.28
N LEU A 19 -5.86 -13.80 -21.13
CA LEU A 19 -4.81 -13.21 -20.30
C LEU A 19 -5.22 -13.25 -18.82
N GLU A 20 -4.59 -14.13 -18.03
CA GLU A 20 -4.83 -14.23 -16.58
C GLU A 20 -3.87 -13.39 -15.72
N ILE A 21 -2.68 -13.07 -16.25
CA ILE A 21 -1.63 -12.32 -15.55
C ILE A 21 -1.08 -11.26 -16.52
N LEU A 22 -0.98 -10.01 -16.05
CA LEU A 22 -0.37 -8.90 -16.76
C LEU A 22 0.62 -8.19 -15.83
N GLU A 23 1.90 -8.36 -16.10
CA GLU A 23 3.02 -7.76 -15.36
C GLU A 23 3.76 -6.81 -16.31
N LEU A 24 3.87 -5.53 -15.93
CA LEU A 24 4.47 -4.48 -16.76
C LEU A 24 5.44 -3.63 -15.94
N ASP A 25 6.72 -3.68 -16.26
CA ASP A 25 7.71 -2.70 -15.79
C ASP A 25 8.01 -1.70 -16.91
N LEU A 26 7.45 -0.51 -16.78
CA LEU A 26 7.54 0.52 -17.82
C LEU A 26 8.69 1.50 -17.60
N GLN A 27 9.50 1.32 -16.55
CA GLN A 27 10.72 2.10 -16.28
C GLN A 27 10.53 3.62 -16.41
N GLY A 28 9.42 4.14 -15.88
CA GLY A 28 9.02 5.54 -15.94
C GLY A 28 8.22 5.94 -17.18
N SER A 29 7.76 5.02 -18.02
CA SER A 29 6.94 5.33 -19.20
C SER A 29 5.45 5.44 -18.87
N VAL A 30 4.72 6.22 -19.67
CA VAL A 30 3.26 6.35 -19.59
C VAL A 30 2.55 5.10 -20.12
N LEU A 31 1.66 4.51 -19.33
CA LEU A 31 0.76 3.44 -19.80
C LEU A 31 -0.45 4.05 -20.53
N LYS A 32 -0.58 3.76 -21.83
CA LYS A 32 -1.82 4.02 -22.57
C LYS A 32 -2.80 2.88 -22.35
N ILE A 33 -3.70 3.10 -21.40
CA ILE A 33 -4.84 2.22 -21.11
C ILE A 33 -5.86 2.32 -22.26
N PRO A 34 -6.22 1.21 -22.94
CA PRO A 34 -7.26 1.21 -23.95
C PRO A 34 -8.65 1.36 -23.31
N SER A 35 -9.49 2.24 -23.88
CA SER A 35 -10.84 2.55 -23.35
C SER A 35 -11.85 1.40 -23.46
N ASP A 36 -11.66 0.52 -24.45
CA ASP A 36 -12.70 -0.41 -24.91
C ASP A 36 -12.43 -1.87 -24.50
N VAL A 37 -11.50 -2.08 -23.54
CA VAL A 37 -10.94 -3.40 -23.22
C VAL A 37 -11.10 -3.70 -21.74
N GLY A 38 -11.94 -4.68 -21.42
CA GLY A 38 -11.86 -5.44 -20.17
C GLY A 38 -11.11 -6.74 -20.39
N PHE A 39 -10.12 -7.06 -19.56
CA PHE A 39 -9.54 -8.39 -19.55
C PHE A 39 -10.44 -9.33 -18.72
N SER A 40 -11.36 -10.02 -19.40
CA SER A 40 -12.41 -10.85 -18.78
C SER A 40 -11.84 -11.95 -17.87
N ARG A 41 -10.61 -12.40 -18.12
CA ARG A 41 -9.91 -13.44 -17.34
C ARG A 41 -8.78 -12.97 -16.44
N LEU A 42 -8.47 -11.68 -16.37
CA LEU A 42 -7.31 -11.20 -15.61
C LEU A 42 -7.52 -11.39 -14.10
N LYS A 43 -6.59 -12.12 -13.48
CA LYS A 43 -6.54 -12.43 -12.04
C LYS A 43 -5.42 -11.67 -11.33
N SER A 44 -4.36 -11.31 -12.05
CA SER A 44 -3.23 -10.54 -11.50
C SER A 44 -2.84 -9.39 -12.43
N LEU A 45 -2.77 -8.19 -11.88
CA LEU A 45 -2.24 -6.99 -12.54
C LEU A 45 -1.10 -6.43 -11.68
N GLN A 46 0.10 -6.35 -12.24
CA GLN A 46 1.24 -5.69 -11.64
C GLN A 46 1.73 -4.58 -12.57
N LEU A 47 1.76 -3.35 -12.06
CA LEU A 47 2.36 -2.20 -12.72
C LEU A 47 3.56 -1.75 -11.90
N VAL A 48 4.75 -1.80 -12.52
CA VAL A 48 6.02 -1.38 -11.95
C VAL A 48 6.51 -0.15 -12.72
N ARG A 49 6.96 0.88 -12.00
CA ARG A 49 7.53 2.13 -12.53
C ARG A 49 6.70 2.69 -13.68
N THR A 50 5.41 2.82 -13.48
CA THR A 50 4.44 3.20 -14.52
C THR A 50 3.84 4.57 -14.23
N GLN A 51 3.77 5.44 -15.24
CA GLN A 51 2.99 6.68 -15.14
C GLN A 51 1.54 6.44 -15.59
N LEU A 52 0.59 6.84 -14.74
CA LEU A 52 -0.85 6.81 -14.99
C LEU A 52 -1.35 8.26 -15.07
N LEU A 53 -1.93 8.62 -16.22
CA LEU A 53 -2.36 10.00 -16.50
C LEU A 53 -3.88 10.24 -16.41
N ASP A 54 -4.69 9.17 -16.34
CA ASP A 54 -6.15 9.31 -16.31
C ASP A 54 -6.76 8.36 -15.28
N GLN A 55 -7.29 8.94 -14.20
CA GLN A 55 -7.94 8.21 -13.10
C GLN A 55 -9.20 7.46 -13.54
N ASN A 56 -9.95 8.00 -14.52
CA ASN A 56 -11.19 7.39 -14.99
C ASN A 56 -10.89 6.19 -15.90
N LEU A 57 -9.92 6.32 -16.80
CA LEU A 57 -9.46 5.20 -17.63
C LEU A 57 -8.86 4.09 -16.76
N PHE A 58 -8.04 4.42 -15.76
CA PHE A 58 -7.50 3.42 -14.83
C PHE A 58 -8.60 2.72 -14.02
N HIS A 59 -9.52 3.48 -13.41
CA HIS A 59 -10.66 2.91 -12.68
C HIS A 59 -11.52 1.99 -13.57
N ASN A 60 -11.88 2.45 -14.78
CA ASN A 60 -12.69 1.67 -15.71
C ASN A 60 -11.97 0.39 -16.16
N PHE A 61 -10.66 0.45 -16.36
CA PHE A 61 -9.84 -0.70 -16.72
C PHE A 61 -9.83 -1.78 -15.64
N VAL A 62 -9.49 -1.43 -14.39
CA VAL A 62 -9.49 -2.41 -13.30
C VAL A 62 -10.91 -2.90 -12.97
N SER A 63 -11.93 -2.05 -13.09
CA SER A 63 -13.34 -2.44 -12.94
C SER A 63 -13.82 -3.39 -14.03
N SER A 64 -13.21 -3.35 -15.21
CA SER A 64 -13.52 -4.24 -16.35
C SER A 64 -12.75 -5.57 -16.31
N CYS A 65 -12.03 -5.85 -15.21
CA CYS A 65 -11.34 -7.11 -14.94
C CYS A 65 -12.08 -7.88 -13.82
N PRO A 66 -13.19 -8.58 -14.11
CA PRO A 66 -14.10 -9.12 -13.08
C PRO A 66 -13.48 -10.23 -12.22
N LEU A 67 -12.40 -10.88 -12.66
CA LEU A 67 -11.69 -11.93 -11.92
C LEU A 67 -10.44 -11.41 -11.19
N LEU A 68 -10.21 -10.10 -11.12
CA LEU A 68 -8.97 -9.55 -10.57
C LEU A 68 -8.88 -9.79 -9.06
N GLU A 69 -8.01 -10.73 -8.68
CA GLU A 69 -7.71 -11.10 -7.29
C GLU A 69 -6.49 -10.34 -6.74
N ASN A 70 -5.55 -9.95 -7.59
CA ASN A 70 -4.28 -9.34 -7.19
C ASN A 70 -4.02 -8.05 -7.99
N LEU A 71 -3.74 -6.96 -7.27
CA LEU A 71 -3.35 -5.66 -7.83
C LEU A 71 -2.07 -5.20 -7.13
N SER A 72 -1.00 -5.03 -7.89
CA SER A 72 0.26 -4.45 -7.43
C SER A 72 0.59 -3.17 -8.21
N LEU A 73 0.91 -2.10 -7.48
CA LEU A 73 1.28 -0.78 -7.98
C LEU A 73 2.60 -0.38 -7.32
N GLU A 74 3.71 -0.54 -8.04
CA GLU A 74 5.07 -0.39 -7.53
C GLU A 74 5.80 0.77 -8.21
N GLY A 75 6.22 1.78 -7.46
CA GLY A 75 6.88 2.98 -7.96
C GLY A 75 6.06 3.72 -9.02
N CYS A 76 4.74 3.71 -8.92
CA CYS A 76 3.83 4.30 -9.89
C CYS A 76 3.63 5.81 -9.62
N LEU A 77 3.43 6.57 -10.70
CA LEU A 77 3.17 8.02 -10.66
C LEU A 77 1.74 8.30 -11.13
N PHE A 78 1.05 9.22 -10.45
CA PHE A 78 -0.40 9.44 -10.54
C PHE A 78 -0.73 10.93 -10.82
N TYR A 79 -0.08 11.50 -11.85
CA TYR A 79 -0.04 12.94 -12.17
C TYR A 79 -1.35 13.74 -12.00
N ASP A 80 -2.47 13.27 -12.56
CA ASP A 80 -3.76 13.97 -12.54
C ASP A 80 -4.80 13.31 -11.61
N PHE A 81 -4.37 12.43 -10.70
CA PHE A 81 -5.29 11.69 -9.82
C PHE A 81 -5.63 12.52 -8.59
N LYS A 82 -6.90 12.96 -8.52
CA LYS A 82 -7.46 13.50 -7.27
C LYS A 82 -7.89 12.39 -6.32
N VAL A 83 -8.27 11.24 -6.88
CA VAL A 83 -8.72 10.06 -6.13
C VAL A 83 -8.20 8.80 -6.82
N LEU A 84 -7.51 7.94 -6.06
CA LEU A 84 -7.22 6.57 -6.44
C LEU A 84 -8.27 5.67 -5.77
N ASP A 85 -9.31 5.31 -6.54
CA ASP A 85 -10.43 4.49 -6.06
C ASP A 85 -10.18 3.00 -6.38
N ILE A 86 -10.00 2.20 -5.33
CA ILE A 86 -9.81 0.74 -5.42
C ILE A 86 -11.02 0.06 -4.78
N SER A 87 -12.12 0.03 -5.53
CA SER A 87 -13.43 -0.54 -5.13
C SER A 87 -13.70 -1.91 -5.76
N LEU A 88 -12.74 -2.84 -5.61
CA LEU A 88 -12.75 -4.14 -6.29
C LEU A 88 -13.25 -5.27 -5.37
N ARG A 89 -14.39 -5.91 -5.73
CA ARG A 89 -15.04 -6.93 -4.89
C ARG A 89 -14.26 -8.24 -4.75
N ASN A 90 -13.58 -8.67 -5.82
CA ASN A 90 -12.85 -9.95 -5.85
C ASN A 90 -11.38 -9.80 -5.47
N LEU A 91 -10.92 -8.58 -5.19
CA LEU A 91 -9.53 -8.31 -4.83
C LEU A 91 -9.21 -8.89 -3.46
N ARG A 92 -8.18 -9.72 -3.43
CA ARG A 92 -7.64 -10.44 -2.26
C ARG A 92 -6.28 -9.90 -1.85
N ILE A 93 -5.46 -9.46 -2.81
CA ILE A 93 -4.15 -8.86 -2.59
C ILE A 93 -4.14 -7.45 -3.20
N LEU A 94 -3.88 -6.46 -2.35
CA LEU A 94 -3.56 -5.09 -2.76
C LEU A 94 -2.16 -4.75 -2.26
N PHE A 95 -1.28 -4.43 -3.19
CA PHE A 95 0.09 -4.04 -2.92
C PHE A 95 0.33 -2.66 -3.57
N VAL A 96 0.69 -1.67 -2.75
CA VAL A 96 1.02 -0.32 -3.21
C VAL A 96 2.35 0.06 -2.56
N ASP A 97 3.43 0.11 -3.34
CA ASP A 97 4.77 0.46 -2.84
C ASP A 97 5.46 1.50 -3.72
N ASN A 98 5.46 2.74 -3.25
CA ASN A 98 6.07 3.88 -3.91
C ASN A 98 7.46 4.25 -3.34
N ASP A 99 8.09 3.42 -2.51
CA ASP A 99 9.51 3.58 -2.12
C ASP A 99 10.45 3.39 -3.33
N MET A 100 10.05 2.53 -4.27
CA MET A 100 10.78 2.22 -5.53
C MET A 100 10.74 3.34 -6.59
N GLY A 101 10.05 4.46 -6.32
CA GLY A 101 9.84 5.55 -7.29
C GLY A 101 11.07 6.44 -7.48
N GLY A 102 11.51 6.61 -8.73
CA GLY A 102 12.54 7.59 -9.12
C GLY A 102 12.01 8.97 -9.57
N GLY A 103 10.68 9.17 -9.51
CA GLY A 103 10.03 10.44 -9.86
C GLY A 103 9.93 11.42 -8.69
N PRO A 104 9.53 12.68 -8.94
CA PRO A 104 9.07 13.62 -7.92
C PRO A 104 8.08 13.03 -6.90
N PHE A 105 7.94 13.69 -5.74
CA PHE A 105 7.12 13.21 -4.61
C PHE A 105 5.64 13.59 -4.74
N ASP A 106 5.38 14.80 -5.23
CA ASP A 106 4.08 15.36 -5.59
C ASP A 106 3.36 14.52 -6.65
N GLU A 107 4.11 13.95 -7.60
CA GLU A 107 3.61 13.06 -8.66
C GLU A 107 3.23 11.63 -8.19
N ARG A 108 3.29 11.33 -6.87
CA ARG A 108 2.92 10.02 -6.27
C ARG A 108 1.50 10.08 -5.69
N LEU A 109 1.25 9.51 -4.51
CA LEU A 109 -0.05 9.64 -3.85
C LEU A 109 -0.18 10.93 -3.00
N TRP A 110 0.85 11.77 -2.90
CA TRP A 110 0.88 12.93 -2.01
C TRP A 110 -0.37 13.82 -2.07
N GLU A 111 -0.81 14.24 -3.27
CA GLU A 111 -2.04 15.03 -3.47
C GLU A 111 -3.31 14.19 -3.73
N CYS A 112 -3.17 12.86 -3.78
CA CYS A 112 -4.22 11.94 -4.17
C CYS A 112 -4.95 11.36 -2.94
N VAL A 113 -6.28 11.27 -3.00
CA VAL A 113 -7.05 10.55 -1.97
C VAL A 113 -7.08 9.06 -2.30
N LEU A 114 -6.42 8.23 -1.48
CA LEU A 114 -6.54 6.77 -1.60
C LEU A 114 -7.82 6.28 -0.93
N LYS A 115 -8.73 5.70 -1.73
CA LYS A 115 -9.96 5.05 -1.26
C LYS A 115 -9.93 3.56 -1.50
N ILE A 116 -10.31 2.78 -0.48
CA ILE A 116 -10.35 1.32 -0.58
C ILE A 116 -11.70 0.78 -0.11
N ALA A 117 -12.34 -0.02 -0.97
CA ALA A 117 -13.59 -0.71 -0.70
C ALA A 117 -13.55 -2.19 -1.17
N CYS A 118 -12.49 -2.89 -0.77
CA CYS A 118 -12.26 -4.30 -1.11
C CYS A 118 -12.72 -5.24 0.03
N PRO A 119 -13.96 -5.75 0.03
CA PRO A 119 -14.49 -6.56 1.14
C PRO A 119 -13.77 -7.90 1.35
N ASN A 120 -13.22 -8.47 0.27
CA ASN A 120 -12.56 -9.78 0.28
C ASN A 120 -11.03 -9.69 0.38
N LEU A 121 -10.50 -8.50 0.71
CA LEU A 121 -9.07 -8.26 0.84
C LEU A 121 -8.50 -9.08 2.00
N ALA A 122 -7.55 -9.96 1.69
CA ALA A 122 -6.86 -10.84 2.64
C ALA A 122 -5.44 -10.36 2.94
N TYR A 123 -4.79 -9.70 1.97
CA TYR A 123 -3.48 -9.09 2.12
C TYR A 123 -3.51 -7.63 1.67
N PHE A 124 -2.95 -6.74 2.50
CA PHE A 124 -2.75 -5.33 2.21
C PHE A 124 -1.29 -4.93 2.46
N HIS A 125 -0.67 -4.28 1.49
CA HIS A 125 0.61 -3.58 1.66
C HIS A 125 0.47 -2.13 1.19
N LEU A 126 0.92 -1.20 2.02
CA LEU A 126 1.07 0.22 1.69
C LEU A 126 2.43 0.73 2.17
N SER A 127 3.30 1.05 1.22
CA SER A 127 4.57 1.73 1.42
C SER A 127 4.55 3.00 0.56
N ASP A 128 4.38 4.17 1.17
CA ASP A 128 4.10 5.39 0.41
C ASP A 128 4.44 6.68 1.18
N PRO A 129 4.93 7.74 0.50
CA PRO A 129 5.05 9.08 1.07
C PRO A 129 3.68 9.79 1.14
N PHE A 130 2.99 9.58 2.27
CA PHE A 130 1.84 10.35 2.77
C PHE A 130 0.88 10.92 1.73
N ALA A 131 -0.08 10.09 1.32
CA ALA A 131 -1.32 10.60 0.74
C ALA A 131 -2.03 11.58 1.70
N GLN A 132 -2.33 12.79 1.23
CA GLN A 132 -3.02 13.84 2.00
C GLN A 132 -4.30 13.33 2.69
N ASN A 133 -5.01 12.39 2.07
CA ASN A 133 -6.14 11.71 2.70
C ASN A 133 -6.23 10.24 2.30
N PHE A 134 -6.76 9.46 3.23
CA PHE A 134 -7.01 8.03 3.10
C PHE A 134 -8.42 7.72 3.62
N SER A 135 -9.21 6.88 2.93
CA SER A 135 -10.48 6.36 3.45
C SER A 135 -10.71 4.87 3.20
N TRP A 136 -11.21 4.20 4.25
CA TRP A 136 -11.83 2.88 4.16
C TRP A 136 -13.34 3.07 3.92
N ASP A 137 -13.75 3.11 2.66
CA ASP A 137 -15.17 3.20 2.29
C ASP A 137 -15.91 1.88 2.62
N LYS A 138 -15.16 0.76 2.69
CA LYS A 138 -15.59 -0.46 3.36
C LYS A 138 -14.42 -1.16 4.05
N ILE A 139 -14.56 -1.46 5.34
CA ILE A 139 -13.54 -2.19 6.13
C ILE A 139 -13.41 -3.64 5.59
N PRO A 140 -12.19 -4.11 5.28
CA PRO A 140 -11.93 -5.45 4.73
C PRO A 140 -12.00 -6.53 5.82
N SER A 141 -13.18 -7.07 6.11
CA SER A 141 -13.39 -8.01 7.23
C SER A 141 -12.65 -9.35 7.12
N LEU A 142 -12.08 -9.69 5.94
CA LEU A 142 -11.31 -10.92 5.71
C LEU A 142 -9.78 -10.71 5.74
N LEU A 143 -9.33 -9.52 6.16
CA LEU A 143 -7.92 -9.15 6.14
C LEU A 143 -7.11 -10.00 7.14
N GLN A 144 -6.17 -10.78 6.62
CA GLN A 144 -5.27 -11.63 7.40
C GLN A 144 -3.95 -10.90 7.68
N THR A 145 -3.38 -10.24 6.68
CA THR A 145 -2.10 -9.54 6.80
C THR A 145 -2.19 -8.12 6.28
N ALA A 146 -1.72 -7.17 7.10
CA ALA A 146 -1.52 -5.78 6.73
C ALA A 146 -0.05 -5.39 6.95
N THR A 147 0.55 -4.70 5.99
CA THR A 147 1.94 -4.22 6.05
C THR A 147 1.96 -2.74 5.71
N ILE A 148 2.37 -1.88 6.64
CA ILE A 148 2.35 -0.42 6.47
C ILE A 148 3.75 0.14 6.72
N TRP A 149 4.35 0.75 5.70
CA TRP A 149 5.66 1.40 5.75
C TRP A 149 5.57 2.84 5.23
N PRO A 150 5.15 3.79 6.06
CA PRO A 150 5.12 5.18 5.67
C PRO A 150 6.51 5.77 5.87
N TRP A 151 6.97 6.52 4.88
CA TRP A 151 8.26 7.22 4.90
C TRP A 151 7.98 8.71 4.73
N TRP A 152 8.57 9.57 5.55
CA TRP A 152 8.53 11.02 5.38
C TRP A 152 9.94 11.57 5.24
N TRP A 153 10.05 12.78 4.67
CA TRP A 153 11.21 13.65 4.86
C TRP A 153 10.93 14.56 6.07
N GLU A 154 11.92 14.78 6.94
CA GLU A 154 11.72 15.41 8.26
C GLU A 154 11.21 16.87 8.19
N ASP A 155 11.40 17.53 7.05
CA ASP A 155 11.18 18.97 6.88
C ASP A 155 9.76 19.38 6.44
N ALA A 156 8.87 18.43 6.11
CA ALA A 156 7.67 18.70 5.31
C ALA A 156 6.30 18.65 6.02
N LEU A 157 6.21 18.11 7.25
CA LEU A 157 4.93 17.67 7.83
C LEU A 157 4.68 18.13 9.27
N ILE A 158 3.43 18.54 9.54
CA ILE A 158 2.93 18.74 10.90
C ILE A 158 2.59 17.37 11.50
N ARG A 159 3.10 17.08 12.71
CA ARG A 159 2.91 15.76 13.39
C ARG A 159 1.44 15.33 13.52
N GLU A 160 0.52 16.28 13.58
CA GLU A 160 -0.92 16.02 13.70
C GLU A 160 -1.56 15.47 12.42
N GLU A 161 -1.15 15.95 11.23
CA GLU A 161 -1.67 15.48 9.94
C GLU A 161 -1.26 14.02 9.71
N LEU A 162 0.03 13.75 9.97
CA LEU A 162 0.65 12.44 10.07
C LEU A 162 -0.09 11.50 11.04
N ALA A 163 -0.37 11.93 12.27
CA ALA A 163 -1.10 11.13 13.24
C ALA A 163 -2.54 10.83 12.76
N ASN A 164 -3.24 11.82 12.20
CA ASN A 164 -4.59 11.67 11.67
C ASN A 164 -4.64 10.70 10.47
N TYR A 165 -3.67 10.77 9.57
CA TYR A 165 -3.51 9.83 8.46
C TYR A 165 -3.31 8.40 8.97
N LEU A 166 -2.36 8.19 9.89
CA LEU A 166 -2.09 6.88 10.48
C LEU A 166 -3.33 6.31 11.21
N LEU A 167 -4.09 7.15 11.92
CA LEU A 167 -5.34 6.74 12.56
C LEU A 167 -6.43 6.33 11.55
N LYS A 168 -6.59 7.05 10.43
CA LYS A 168 -7.51 6.66 9.34
C LYS A 168 -7.11 5.32 8.74
N LEU A 169 -5.82 5.12 8.47
CA LEU A 169 -5.28 3.90 7.89
C LEU A 169 -5.42 2.70 8.84
N LEU A 170 -5.02 2.83 10.11
CA LEU A 170 -5.08 1.77 11.10
C LEU A 170 -6.52 1.30 11.39
N ARG A 171 -7.52 2.19 11.34
CA ARG A 171 -8.94 1.85 11.60
C ARG A 171 -9.51 0.72 10.73
N GLY A 172 -8.99 0.53 9.52
CA GLY A 172 -9.43 -0.55 8.62
C GLY A 172 -8.46 -1.72 8.50
N VAL A 173 -7.40 -1.77 9.32
CA VAL A 173 -6.46 -2.91 9.33
C VAL A 173 -6.13 -3.43 10.73
N CYS A 174 -6.55 -2.75 11.80
CA CYS A 174 -6.24 -3.15 13.18
C CYS A 174 -6.87 -4.48 13.62
N HIS A 175 -7.81 -5.01 12.84
CA HIS A 175 -8.40 -6.34 13.04
C HIS A 175 -7.68 -7.47 12.28
N ALA A 176 -6.62 -7.16 11.52
CA ALA A 176 -5.84 -8.18 10.83
C ALA A 176 -5.11 -9.12 11.80
N GLU A 177 -4.97 -10.39 11.44
CA GLU A 177 -4.25 -11.40 12.23
C GLU A 177 -2.76 -11.02 12.39
N VAL A 178 -2.17 -10.44 11.35
CA VAL A 178 -0.79 -9.98 11.30
C VAL A 178 -0.74 -8.52 10.83
N LEU A 179 -0.29 -7.62 11.70
CA LEU A 179 -0.05 -6.21 11.37
C LEU A 179 1.45 -5.89 11.47
N LYS A 180 2.11 -5.68 10.33
CA LYS A 180 3.50 -5.24 10.22
C LYS A 180 3.55 -3.72 10.04
N LEU A 181 4.29 -3.02 10.90
CA LEU A 181 4.42 -1.56 10.88
C LEU A 181 5.90 -1.14 10.75
N GLY A 182 6.16 -0.19 9.87
CA GLY A 182 7.49 0.39 9.66
C GLY A 182 8.00 1.17 10.87
N LYS A 183 9.33 1.18 11.05
CA LYS A 183 10.05 1.73 12.22
C LYS A 183 9.65 3.17 12.57
N TYR A 184 9.40 4.01 11.56
CA TYR A 184 9.02 5.41 11.72
C TYR A 184 7.67 5.59 12.44
N ILE A 185 6.68 4.71 12.20
CA ILE A 185 5.39 4.75 12.93
C ILE A 185 5.61 4.63 14.45
N LEU A 186 6.53 3.77 14.86
CA LEU A 186 6.85 3.55 16.27
C LEU A 186 7.52 4.79 16.88
N GLN A 187 8.31 5.54 16.11
CA GLN A 187 9.02 6.74 16.58
C GLN A 187 8.08 7.94 16.80
N VAL A 188 7.08 8.16 15.93
CA VAL A 188 6.04 9.19 16.15
C VAL A 188 5.25 8.97 17.44
N ARG A 189 5.16 7.72 17.88
CA ARG A 189 4.50 7.33 19.13
C ARG A 189 5.35 7.59 20.39
N ILE A 190 6.65 7.90 20.24
CA ILE A 190 7.58 8.16 21.34
C ILE A 190 7.64 9.67 21.68
N ASP A 191 7.49 10.55 20.69
CA ASP A 191 7.57 12.00 20.89
C ASP A 191 6.25 12.66 21.37
N LEU A 192 5.12 11.93 21.30
CA LEU A 192 3.79 12.40 21.71
C LEU A 192 3.34 11.74 23.02
N PHE A 193 3.88 12.20 24.14
CA PHE A 193 3.38 11.96 25.50
C PHE A 193 1.88 12.33 25.62
N LEU A 194 0.97 11.60 26.29
CA LEU A 194 1.02 10.34 27.04
C LEU A 194 -0.31 9.59 26.82
N ILE A 195 -0.25 8.30 26.48
CA ILE A 195 -1.26 7.33 26.91
C ILE A 195 -0.50 6.32 27.77
N PRO A 196 -0.84 6.10 29.04
CA PRO A 196 -0.14 5.12 29.88
C PRO A 196 -0.40 3.72 29.35
N LEU A 197 0.57 3.17 28.64
CA LEU A 197 0.54 1.84 28.04
C LEU A 197 1.85 1.13 28.38
N GLU A 198 1.81 0.34 29.45
CA GLU A 198 2.72 -0.81 29.59
C GLU A 198 2.42 -1.80 28.46
N LEU A 199 3.02 -1.61 27.28
CA LEU A 199 2.81 -2.44 26.11
C LEU A 199 4.04 -2.43 25.19
N TYR A 200 4.94 -3.37 25.46
CA TYR A 200 5.73 -3.98 24.39
C TYR A 200 4.84 -5.01 23.66
N VAL A 201 4.92 -5.03 22.33
CA VAL A 201 4.18 -5.94 21.41
C VAL A 201 2.65 -5.71 21.37
N PHE A 202 2.15 -5.17 20.25
CA PHE A 202 0.71 -5.04 20.02
C PHE A 202 0.08 -6.30 19.45
N LYS A 203 -0.45 -7.13 20.34
CA LYS A 203 -1.78 -7.74 20.16
C LYS A 203 -2.73 -6.88 21.00
N ILE A 204 -3.65 -6.12 20.41
CA ILE A 204 -4.53 -5.21 21.17
C ILE A 204 -5.59 -6.03 21.92
N ASN A 205 -5.24 -6.51 23.11
CA ASN A 205 -6.16 -6.98 24.14
C ASN A 205 -6.05 -6.05 25.35
N LEU A 206 -7.18 -5.66 25.92
CA LEU A 206 -7.25 -4.78 27.10
C LEU A 206 -7.24 -5.63 28.40
N PHE A 207 -6.57 -5.11 29.44
CA PHE A 207 -6.56 -5.56 30.85
C PHE A 207 -5.61 -6.75 31.24
N PRO A 208 -5.10 -6.83 32.50
CA PRO A 208 -3.64 -6.73 32.71
C PRO A 208 -2.98 -7.76 33.67
N ALA A 209 -1.64 -7.90 33.62
CA ALA A 209 -0.73 -8.05 34.79
C ALA A 209 0.79 -8.11 34.41
N LEU A 210 1.63 -7.48 35.24
CA LEU A 210 3.11 -7.29 35.14
C LEU A 210 4.01 -8.55 35.24
N GLN A 211 5.18 -8.57 34.55
CA GLN A 211 6.56 -8.46 35.15
C GLN A 211 7.72 -8.55 34.10
N ILE A 212 8.98 -8.36 34.52
CA ILE A 212 10.11 -7.74 33.74
C ILE A 212 11.38 -8.63 33.57
N ALA A 213 11.99 -8.65 32.35
CA ALA A 213 13.44 -8.82 32.00
C ALA A 213 13.65 -8.82 30.45
N GLY A 214 14.83 -8.69 29.80
CA GLY A 214 16.20 -8.25 30.20
C GLY A 214 17.31 -8.61 29.16
N SER A 215 18.29 -7.70 28.91
CA SER A 215 19.61 -7.82 28.17
C SER A 215 19.67 -8.40 26.72
N SER A 216 20.76 -8.31 25.91
CA SER A 216 21.59 -7.15 25.44
C SER A 216 22.59 -7.53 24.29
N LEU A 217 22.82 -6.63 23.29
CA LEU A 217 23.99 -6.52 22.34
C LEU A 217 24.16 -7.59 21.19
N PRO A 218 24.96 -7.35 20.09
CA PRO A 218 25.52 -6.12 19.48
C PRO A 218 25.30 -5.98 17.92
N ARG A 219 25.93 -4.96 17.27
CA ARG A 219 25.90 -4.65 15.81
C ARG A 219 27.22 -4.95 15.07
N SER A 220 27.16 -5.19 13.75
CA SER A 220 28.21 -4.82 12.77
C SER A 220 27.68 -4.76 11.33
N ASP A 221 28.07 -3.73 10.59
CA ASP A 221 27.49 -3.23 9.32
C ASP A 221 27.61 -4.14 8.07
N LEU A 222 26.56 -4.16 7.21
CA LEU A 222 26.68 -3.85 5.77
C LEU A 222 25.31 -3.63 5.09
N HIS A 223 24.88 -2.37 4.97
CA HIS A 223 23.70 -1.94 4.17
C HIS A 223 22.37 -2.66 4.49
N ASP A 224 22.18 -3.03 5.76
CA ASP A 224 20.93 -3.60 6.26
C ASP A 224 19.80 -2.55 6.33
N ARG A 225 18.81 -2.70 5.44
CA ARG A 225 17.43 -2.36 5.84
C ARG A 225 17.05 -3.36 6.93
N GLU A 226 17.07 -2.94 8.20
CA GLU A 226 16.76 -3.78 9.37
C GLU A 226 15.36 -4.45 9.22
N TRP A 227 15.33 -5.69 8.72
CA TRP A 227 14.12 -6.49 8.59
C TRP A 227 13.67 -6.98 9.97
N VAL A 228 12.73 -6.28 10.60
CA VAL A 228 12.09 -6.73 11.84
C VAL A 228 10.93 -7.69 11.51
N GLU A 229 11.27 -8.92 11.12
CA GLU A 229 10.31 -10.04 11.08
C GLU A 229 10.04 -10.58 12.50
N GLN A 230 9.13 -9.95 13.24
CA GLN A 230 8.61 -10.54 14.48
C GLN A 230 7.58 -11.63 14.17
N ARG A 231 8.06 -12.87 14.04
CA ARG A 231 7.21 -14.07 14.10
C ARG A 231 6.84 -14.38 15.54
N VAL A 232 5.58 -14.15 15.92
CA VAL A 232 5.00 -14.68 17.17
C VAL A 232 4.35 -16.02 16.86
N ILE A 233 4.94 -17.11 17.36
CA ILE A 233 4.39 -18.46 17.25
C ILE A 233 3.55 -18.71 18.51
N PHE A 234 2.30 -19.13 18.34
CA PHE A 234 1.44 -19.58 19.43
C PHE A 234 1.51 -21.11 19.56
N THR A 235 1.81 -21.60 20.76
CA THR A 235 1.43 -22.95 21.19
C THR A 235 0.23 -22.85 22.14
N GLN A 236 -0.60 -23.91 22.13
CA GLN A 236 -1.95 -23.97 22.70
C GLN A 236 -2.02 -23.65 24.19
#